data_AF-F9ZPB9-F1
#
_entry.id   AF-F9ZPB9-F1
#
_cell.length_a   1.000
_cell.length_b   1.000
_cell.length_c   1.000
_cell.angle_alpha   90.00
_cell.angle_beta   90.00
_cell.angle_gamma   90.00
#
_symmetry.space_group_name_H-M   'P 1'
#
loop_
_entity.id
_entity.type
_entity.pdbx_description
1 polymer ?
#
loop_
_entity_poly.entity_id
_entity_poly.type
_entity_poly.pdbx_seq_one_letter_code
_entity_poly.pdbx_strand_id
1 'polypeptide(L)'
;MPFAKVKLGTASAAQGLGTGRNDYEFGVGLNDNIGTRIFPFAHLAYRIVGNPPGDNLQNIWTYNLGSSFEVTPRNIFTAMFSGAQSEQPGYSGPADLILAWNYNLTSAGSGIQLFVDKGLTNGSPDYGIGLGVQYVFS
;
A
#
# COMPACT_ATOMS: atom_id res chain seq x y z
N MET A 1 -3.28 16.31 1.47
CA MET A 1 -3.77 15.74 2.75
C MET A 1 -2.62 15.07 3.48
N PRO A 2 -2.19 15.57 4.66
CA PRO A 2 -1.20 14.87 5.48
C PRO A 2 -1.80 13.60 6.10
N PHE A 3 -0.96 12.61 6.38
CA PHE A 3 -1.34 11.40 7.12
C PHE A 3 -0.17 10.89 7.98
N ALA A 4 -0.50 10.04 8.96
CA ALA A 4 0.48 9.30 9.73
C ALA A 4 0.02 7.85 9.91
N LYS A 5 0.97 6.91 10.00
CA LYS A 5 0.72 5.50 10.30
C LYS A 5 1.71 5.03 11.37
N VAL A 6 1.25 4.08 12.19
CA VAL A 6 2.09 3.36 13.14
C VAL A 6 1.94 1.88 12.88
N LYS A 7 3.05 1.20 12.61
CA LYS A 7 3.10 -0.26 12.59
C LYS A 7 3.61 -0.72 13.94
N LEU A 8 2.76 -1.38 14.71
CA LEU A 8 3.15 -1.93 16.00
C LEU A 8 4.00 -3.20 15.79
N GLY A 9 5.11 -3.30 16.51
CA GLY A 9 6.03 -4.44 16.46
C GLY A 9 5.50 -5.69 17.14
N THR A 10 4.29 -6.13 16.78
CA THR A 10 3.61 -7.30 17.38
C THR A 10 4.05 -8.63 16.77
N ALA A 11 4.72 -8.60 15.61
CA ALA A 11 5.24 -9.80 14.96
C ALA A 11 6.42 -10.41 15.75
N SER A 12 6.51 -11.74 15.71
CA SER A 12 7.55 -12.49 16.43
C SER A 12 8.93 -12.28 15.80
N ALA A 13 9.81 -11.56 16.50
CA ALA A 13 11.21 -11.38 16.10
C ALA A 13 12.00 -12.70 16.16
N ALA A 14 11.73 -13.55 17.15
CA ALA A 14 12.39 -14.84 17.30
C ALA A 14 12.11 -15.81 16.13
N GLN A 15 11.03 -15.58 15.37
CA GLN A 15 10.66 -16.37 14.19
C GLN A 15 11.00 -15.65 12.87
N GLY A 16 11.61 -14.47 12.92
CA GLY A 16 11.91 -13.66 11.73
C GLY A 16 10.67 -13.09 11.03
N LEU A 17 9.52 -13.01 11.71
CA LEU A 17 8.28 -12.47 11.14
C LEU A 17 8.21 -10.93 11.18
N GLY A 18 9.15 -10.30 11.87
CA GLY A 18 9.32 -8.85 11.95
C GLY A 18 10.45 -8.49 12.90
N THR A 19 10.70 -7.19 13.08
CA THR A 19 11.81 -6.70 13.91
C THR A 19 11.49 -6.63 15.40
N GLY A 20 10.22 -6.82 15.78
CA GLY A 20 9.73 -6.58 17.16
C GLY A 20 9.77 -5.10 17.57
N ARG A 21 9.97 -4.18 16.61
CA ARG A 21 10.01 -2.73 16.83
C ARG A 21 8.89 -2.04 16.04
N ASN A 22 8.50 -0.87 16.50
CA ASN A 22 7.48 -0.08 15.83
C ASN A 22 8.07 0.70 14.66
N ASP A 23 7.32 0.82 13.57
CA ASP A 23 7.61 1.80 12.51
C ASP A 23 6.66 2.98 12.64
N TYR A 24 7.15 4.17 12.31
CA TYR A 24 6.35 5.39 12.27
C TYR A 24 6.48 6.00 10.88
N GLU A 25 5.35 6.25 10.23
CA GLU A 25 5.31 6.80 8.88
C GLU A 25 4.53 8.11 8.87
N PHE A 26 5.10 9.13 8.25
CA PHE A 26 4.45 10.42 8.05
C PHE A 26 4.49 10.76 6.57
N GLY A 27 3.37 11.23 6.03
CA GLY A 27 3.29 11.45 4.60
C GLY A 27 2.26 12.49 4.21
N VAL A 28 2.26 12.75 2.92
CA VAL A 28 1.34 13.65 2.25
C VAL A 28 0.76 12.95 1.04
N GLY A 29 -0.53 13.18 0.80
CA GLY A 29 -1.24 12.65 -0.33
C GLY A 29 -1.96 13.73 -1.12
N LEU A 30 -1.91 13.60 -2.44
CA LEU A 30 -2.75 14.30 -3.39
C LEU A 30 -3.83 13.33 -3.85
N ASN A 31 -5.08 13.78 -3.83
CA ASN A 31 -6.21 13.07 -4.38
C ASN A 31 -7.03 14.10 -5.15
N ASP A 32 -7.51 13.73 -6.33
CA ASP A 32 -8.30 14.62 -7.18
C ASP A 32 -9.47 13.87 -7.82
N ASN A 33 -10.38 14.62 -8.43
CA ASN A 33 -11.53 14.09 -9.16
C ASN A 33 -11.53 14.69 -10.57
N ILE A 34 -11.37 13.85 -11.58
CA ILE A 34 -11.51 14.26 -12.98
C ILE A 34 -12.90 13.83 -13.46
N GLY A 35 -13.82 14.79 -13.50
CA GLY A 35 -15.23 14.52 -13.75
C GLY A 35 -15.86 13.73 -12.59
N THR A 36 -16.75 12.80 -12.90
CA THR A 36 -17.48 12.00 -11.89
C THR A 36 -17.03 10.56 -11.79
N ARG A 37 -16.01 10.15 -12.57
CA ARG A 37 -15.64 8.73 -12.71
C ARG A 37 -14.16 8.43 -12.56
N ILE A 38 -13.27 9.42 -12.58
CA ILE A 38 -11.83 9.20 -12.52
C ILE A 38 -11.27 9.87 -11.27
N PHE A 39 -10.56 9.09 -10.45
CA PHE A 39 -10.11 9.46 -9.12
C PHE A 39 -8.60 9.22 -9.00
N PRO A 40 -7.76 10.11 -9.56
CA PRO A 40 -6.32 9.97 -9.44
C PRO A 40 -5.83 10.27 -8.03
N PHE A 41 -4.75 9.60 -7.64
CA PHE A 41 -4.08 9.81 -6.36
C PHE A 41 -2.56 9.65 -6.48
N ALA A 42 -1.83 10.32 -5.59
CA ALA A 42 -0.40 10.14 -5.39
C ALA A 42 -0.03 10.44 -3.94
N HIS A 43 0.59 9.48 -3.24
CA HIS A 43 1.05 9.65 -1.87
C HIS A 43 2.56 9.43 -1.78
N LEU A 44 3.20 10.23 -0.93
CA LEU A 44 4.62 10.12 -0.59
C LEU A 44 4.74 10.17 0.93
N ALA A 45 5.52 9.26 1.50
CA ALA A 45 5.73 9.18 2.94
C ALA A 45 7.19 8.90 3.27
N TYR A 46 7.60 9.31 4.46
CA TYR A 46 8.86 8.91 5.07
C TYR A 46 8.57 8.02 6.27
N ARG A 47 9.18 6.84 6.28
CA ARG A 47 9.06 5.85 7.35
C ARG A 47 10.34 5.81 8.16
N ILE A 48 10.17 6.05 9.46
CA ILE A 48 11.15 5.75 10.49
C ILE A 48 11.00 4.26 10.81
N VAL A 49 11.98 3.46 10.40
CA VAL A 49 11.94 2.00 10.50
C VAL A 49 12.41 1.58 11.90
N GLY A 50 11.67 0.67 12.53
CA GLY A 50 12.02 0.11 13.80
C GLY A 50 13.23 -0.82 13.69
N ASN A 51 14.43 -0.29 13.96
CA ASN A 51 15.71 -1.02 13.89
C ASN A 51 16.11 -1.58 15.27
N PRO A 52 16.10 -2.91 15.49
CA PRO A 52 16.55 -3.53 16.74
C PRO A 52 18.08 -3.65 16.80
N PRO A 53 18.69 -3.84 17.98
CA PRO A 53 20.13 -4.05 18.10
C PRO A 53 20.60 -5.27 17.31
N GLY A 54 21.65 -5.11 16.51
CA GLY A 54 22.22 -6.17 15.66
C GLY A 54 21.79 -6.08 14.19
N ASP A 55 20.73 -5.33 13.90
CA ASP A 55 20.29 -5.06 12.54
C ASP A 55 20.84 -3.70 12.03
N ASN A 56 20.88 -3.54 10.71
CA ASN A 56 21.35 -2.33 10.05
C ASN A 56 20.27 -1.75 9.12
N LEU A 57 19.04 -1.64 9.64
CA LEU A 57 17.93 -1.08 8.87
C LEU A 57 18.02 0.44 8.77
N GLN A 58 17.70 0.97 7.61
CA GLN A 58 17.63 2.41 7.33
C GLN A 58 16.19 2.88 7.17
N ASN A 59 15.96 4.15 7.50
CA ASN A 59 14.70 4.82 7.23
C ASN A 59 14.50 5.03 5.73
N ILE A 60 13.26 5.02 5.27
CA ILE A 60 12.94 4.92 3.85
C ILE A 60 11.86 5.90 3.42
N TRP A 61 11.90 6.28 2.14
CA TRP A 61 10.76 6.84 1.44
C TRP A 61 9.84 5.73 0.92
N THR A 62 8.53 5.93 1.04
CA THR A 62 7.48 5.09 0.45
C THR A 62 6.61 5.95 -0.46
N TYR A 63 6.10 5.36 -1.52
CA TYR A 63 5.28 6.08 -2.50
C TYR A 63 4.26 5.18 -3.14
N ASN A 64 3.11 5.75 -3.46
CA ASN A 64 2.13 5.12 -4.34
C ASN A 64 1.51 6.19 -5.24
N LEU A 65 1.14 5.81 -6.45
CA LEU A 65 0.39 6.68 -7.35
C LEU A 65 -0.46 5.84 -8.28
N GLY A 66 -1.64 6.34 -8.61
CA GLY A 66 -2.57 5.59 -9.43
C GLY A 66 -3.83 6.37 -9.70
N SER A 67 -4.81 5.65 -10.23
CA SER A 67 -6.14 6.19 -10.44
C SER A 67 -7.18 5.08 -10.34
N SER A 68 -8.31 5.43 -9.75
CA SER A 68 -9.50 4.60 -9.76
C SER A 68 -10.49 5.11 -10.81
N PHE A 69 -11.11 4.18 -11.54
CA PHE A 69 -12.15 4.44 -12.53
C PHE A 69 -13.45 3.75 -12.12
N GLU A 70 -14.48 4.56 -11.88
CA GLU A 70 -15.84 4.08 -11.63
C GLU A 70 -16.53 3.79 -12.98
N VAL A 71 -16.57 2.52 -13.36
CA VAL A 71 -17.26 2.05 -14.57
C VAL A 71 -18.77 2.12 -14.34
N THR A 72 -19.19 1.69 -13.16
CA THR A 72 -20.57 1.78 -12.64
C THR A 72 -20.49 2.02 -11.12
N PRO A 73 -21.58 2.45 -10.45
CA PRO A 73 -21.59 2.60 -9.00
C PRO A 73 -21.23 1.33 -8.21
N ARG A 74 -21.31 0.16 -8.86
CA ARG A 74 -20.93 -1.13 -8.28
C ARG A 74 -19.53 -1.62 -8.68
N ASN A 75 -18.91 -1.07 -9.73
CA ASN A 75 -17.67 -1.59 -10.29
C ASN A 75 -16.64 -0.48 -10.41
N ILE A 76 -15.58 -0.60 -9.61
CA ILE A 76 -14.47 0.35 -9.60
C ILE A 76 -13.20 -0.42 -9.93
N PHE A 77 -12.44 0.07 -10.91
CA PHE A 77 -11.13 -0.49 -11.26
C PHE A 77 -10.04 0.47 -10.83
N THR A 78 -8.95 -0.03 -10.27
CA THR A 78 -7.81 0.79 -9.87
C THR A 78 -6.55 0.27 -10.53
N ALA A 79 -5.77 1.17 -11.13
CA ALA A 79 -4.41 0.89 -11.55
C ALA A 79 -3.45 1.77 -10.75
N MET A 80 -2.42 1.18 -10.15
CA MET A 80 -1.45 1.94 -9.38
C MET A 80 -0.04 1.35 -9.45
N PHE A 81 0.94 2.22 -9.28
CA PHE A 81 2.32 1.89 -9.00
C PHE A 81 2.59 2.16 -7.52
N SER A 82 3.18 1.19 -6.83
CA SER A 82 3.48 1.27 -5.40
C SER A 82 4.92 0.84 -5.17
N GLY A 83 5.64 1.49 -4.27
CA GLY A 83 7.00 1.11 -3.96
C GLY A 83 7.59 1.80 -2.74
N ALA A 84 8.82 1.42 -2.44
CA ALA A 84 9.59 1.97 -1.33
C ALA A 84 11.10 1.85 -1.61
N GLN A 85 11.90 2.63 -0.89
CA GLN A 85 13.33 2.33 -0.78
C GLN A 85 13.54 1.05 0.03
N SER A 86 14.70 0.40 -0.14
CA SER A 86 15.03 -0.77 0.68
C SER A 86 15.36 -0.37 2.10
N GLU A 87 14.77 -1.05 3.08
CA GLU A 87 15.12 -0.90 4.49
C GLU A 87 16.52 -1.49 4.77
N GLN A 88 17.01 -2.41 3.93
CA GLN A 88 18.34 -2.99 4.07
C GLN A 88 19.33 -2.36 3.05
N PRO A 89 20.42 -1.73 3.51
CA PRO A 89 21.43 -1.17 2.61
C PRO A 89 22.00 -2.22 1.64
N GLY A 90 22.12 -1.84 0.37
CA GLY A 90 22.67 -2.70 -0.69
C GLY A 90 21.64 -3.59 -1.41
N TYR A 91 20.37 -3.59 -0.98
CA TYR A 91 19.29 -4.34 -1.62
C TYR A 91 18.38 -3.42 -2.44
N SER A 92 17.65 -4.00 -3.40
CA SER A 92 16.61 -3.29 -4.13
C SER A 92 15.40 -3.05 -3.23
N GLY A 93 14.82 -1.85 -3.28
CA GLY A 93 13.52 -1.60 -2.66
C GLY A 93 12.40 -2.18 -3.52
N PRO A 94 11.25 -2.54 -2.93
CA PRO A 94 10.12 -3.08 -3.68
C PRO A 94 9.49 -2.01 -4.58
N ALA A 95 9.03 -2.43 -5.75
CA ALA A 95 8.21 -1.61 -6.63
C ALA A 95 7.33 -2.50 -7.51
N ASP A 96 6.03 -2.21 -7.54
CA ASP A 96 5.00 -3.09 -8.09
C ASP A 96 4.01 -2.30 -8.93
N LEU A 97 3.57 -2.89 -10.04
CA LEU A 97 2.39 -2.44 -10.78
C LEU A 97 1.18 -3.28 -10.35
N ILE A 98 0.11 -2.63 -9.92
CA ILE A 98 -1.04 -3.25 -9.29
C ILE A 98 -2.31 -2.90 -10.06
N LEU A 99 -3.14 -3.91 -10.32
CA LEU A 99 -4.48 -3.76 -10.85
C LEU A 99 -5.48 -4.35 -9.86
N ALA A 100 -6.49 -3.57 -9.48
CA ALA A 100 -7.54 -3.98 -8.57
C ALA A 100 -8.93 -3.76 -9.16
N TRP A 101 -9.86 -4.64 -8.81
CA TRP A 101 -11.28 -4.50 -9.07
C TRP A 101 -12.04 -4.58 -7.75
N ASN A 102 -12.86 -3.56 -7.49
CA ASN A 102 -13.72 -3.47 -6.34
C ASN A 102 -15.18 -3.61 -6.80
N TYR A 103 -15.92 -4.52 -6.16
CA TYR A 103 -17.35 -4.72 -6.38
C TYR A 103 -18.17 -4.35 -5.15
N ASN A 104 -18.94 -3.27 -5.24
CA ASN A 104 -19.81 -2.81 -4.15
C ASN A 104 -21.11 -3.62 -4.15
N LEU A 105 -21.33 -4.36 -3.06
CA LEU A 105 -22.57 -5.10 -2.78
C LEU A 105 -23.68 -4.18 -2.27
N THR A 106 -23.31 -3.06 -1.66
CA THR A 106 -24.24 -2.05 -1.12
C THR A 106 -23.91 -0.67 -1.67
N SER A 107 -24.90 0.22 -1.70
CA SER A 107 -24.67 1.63 -2.08
C SER A 107 -23.75 2.38 -1.10
N ALA A 108 -23.63 1.89 0.14
CA ALA A 108 -22.72 2.45 1.15
C ALA A 108 -21.26 2.03 0.95
N GLY A 109 -20.97 1.07 0.06
CA GLY A 109 -19.60 0.63 -0.24
C GLY A 109 -19.14 -0.65 0.44
N SER A 110 -20.00 -1.38 1.17
CA SER A 110 -19.69 -2.76 1.55
C SER A 110 -19.54 -3.61 0.29
N GLY A 111 -18.51 -4.44 0.21
CA GLY A 111 -18.14 -5.11 -1.03
C GLY A 111 -16.91 -6.00 -0.92
N ILE A 112 -16.43 -6.44 -2.07
CA ILE A 112 -15.21 -7.25 -2.22
C ILE A 112 -14.20 -6.52 -3.10
N GLN A 113 -12.92 -6.85 -2.91
CA GLN A 113 -11.82 -6.41 -3.76
C GLN A 113 -11.01 -7.61 -4.21
N LEU A 114 -10.70 -7.69 -5.50
CA LEU A 114 -9.69 -8.59 -6.05
C LEU A 114 -8.56 -7.74 -6.62
N PHE A 115 -7.32 -8.13 -6.38
CA PHE A 115 -6.17 -7.48 -7.00
C PHE A 115 -5.13 -8.48 -7.46
N VAL A 116 -4.36 -8.05 -8.46
CA VAL A 116 -3.15 -8.72 -8.93
C VAL A 116 -2.04 -7.68 -9.04
N ASP A 117 -0.81 -8.14 -8.90
CA ASP A 117 0.36 -7.28 -9.00
C ASP A 117 1.52 -7.99 -9.70
N LYS A 118 2.41 -7.16 -10.25
CA LYS A 118 3.65 -7.60 -10.88
C LYS A 118 4.81 -6.79 -10.31
N GLY A 119 5.80 -7.50 -9.79
CA GLY A 119 7.07 -6.91 -9.35
C GLY A 119 7.86 -6.33 -10.53
N LEU A 120 8.41 -5.14 -10.31
CA LEU A 120 9.24 -4.40 -11.27
C LEU A 120 10.72 -4.35 -10.84
N THR A 121 11.04 -4.88 -9.67
CA THR A 121 12.39 -4.89 -9.09
C THR A 121 12.66 -6.21 -8.38
N ASN A 122 13.94 -6.48 -8.11
CA ASN A 122 14.36 -7.64 -7.30
C ASN A 122 13.91 -7.54 -5.82
N GLY A 123 13.34 -6.40 -5.40
CA GLY A 123 12.78 -6.24 -4.05
C GLY A 123 11.33 -6.69 -3.93
N SER A 124 10.68 -7.05 -5.04
CA SER A 124 9.27 -7.50 -5.10
C SER A 124 9.16 -8.95 -5.60
N PRO A 125 8.12 -9.69 -5.21
CA PRO A 125 7.75 -10.94 -5.88
C PRO A 125 7.44 -10.72 -7.37
N ASP A 126 7.65 -11.73 -8.22
CA ASP A 126 7.37 -11.60 -9.66
C ASP A 126 5.89 -11.29 -9.93
N TYR A 127 4.99 -11.94 -9.18
CA TYR A 127 3.54 -11.76 -9.27
C TYR A 127 2.87 -11.97 -7.90
N GLY A 128 1.79 -11.23 -7.66
CA GLY A 128 0.93 -11.36 -6.48
C GLY A 128 -0.55 -11.36 -6.84
N ILE A 129 -1.36 -11.90 -5.93
CA ILE A 129 -2.82 -11.91 -6.00
C ILE A 129 -3.39 -11.77 -4.59
N GLY A 130 -4.50 -11.04 -4.45
CA GLY A 130 -5.20 -10.94 -3.18
C GLY A 130 -6.69 -10.69 -3.32
N LEU A 131 -7.38 -10.99 -2.22
CA LEU A 131 -8.81 -10.79 -2.02
C LEU A 131 -9.02 -10.01 -0.72
N GLY A 132 -9.91 -9.03 -0.76
CA GLY A 132 -10.32 -8.24 0.39
C GLY A 132 -11.84 -8.15 0.50
N VAL A 133 -12.32 -7.90 1.70
CA VAL A 133 -13.73 -7.62 1.99
C VAL A 133 -13.80 -6.31 2.77
N GLN A 134 -14.70 -5.43 2.36
CA GLN A 134 -15.00 -4.20 3.08
C GLN A 134 -16.44 -4.27 3.60
N TYR A 135 -16.61 -3.90 4.86
CA TYR A 135 -17.93 -3.74 5.47
C TYR A 135 -18.08 -2.33 6.03
N VAL A 136 -19.12 -1.63 5.57
CA VAL A 136 -19.51 -0.31 6.05
C VAL A 136 -20.72 -0.48 6.96
N PHE A 137 -20.53 -0.18 8.25
CA PHE A 137 -21.61 -0.16 9.24
C PHE A 137 -22.56 1.00 8.92
N SER A 138 -23.85 0.71 8.77
CA SER A 138 -24.93 1.67 8.53
C SER A 138 -25.89 1.70 9.69
#